data_AF-A0A820VZA3-F1
#
_entry.id   AF-A0A820VZA3-F1
#
_cell.length_a   1.000
_cell.length_b   1.000
_cell.length_c   1.000
_cell.angle_alpha   90.00
_cell.angle_beta   90.00
_cell.angle_gamma   90.00
#
_symmetry.space_group_name_H-M   'P 1'
#
loop_
_entity.id
_entity.type
_entity.pdbx_description
1 polymer ?
#
loop_
_entity_poly.entity_id
_entity_poly.type
_entity_poly.pdbx_seq_one_letter_code
_entity_poly.pdbx_strand_id
1 'polypeptide(L)'
;MFMFSKKAGIDHSISNSNATDGTSFQSSEISLPRVVRFWILILLDVPSVACTFFLLFHLIVNRALRREINNHTITILLIFGLPSQLIDITLYLTFITHGGIVTPTRPATCLIWWLATFGFYNGGTILMAWAAIERYILVYHDRLVSTSHKRLLVHYLPLLIIIFYAGIFYGIVIFAPPCENIYDYKLPICSAYPCYQSNSMLGKWDFGVNNIAPTVAVAVFSILLLVRVSLLKRRLHQRTRWRKQRRMMIQLLSISSLNLTFNLPLNILALAHVCGLPSNVGFEAEQYFYFSCYFLVLSFPFVCLYQYPDLHHKLFWRRKKRSATVRPSNAVVNTRKCAAV
;
A
#
# COMPACT_ATOMS: atom_id res chain seq x y z
N MET A 1 -2.96 17.68 4.02
CA MET A 1 -2.77 18.31 2.68
C MET A 1 -3.86 19.35 2.38
N PHE A 2 -4.46 19.98 3.39
CA PHE A 2 -5.18 21.26 3.29
C PHE A 2 -4.84 22.21 4.45
N MET A 3 -3.55 22.43 4.70
CA MET A 3 -3.07 23.56 5.50
C MET A 3 -2.82 24.83 4.66
N PHE A 4 -3.41 24.91 3.46
CA PHE A 4 -3.46 26.16 2.68
C PHE A 4 -4.69 27.00 3.03
N SER A 5 -4.76 27.46 4.28
CA SER A 5 -5.32 28.78 4.59
C SER A 5 -5.00 29.23 6.01
N LYS A 6 -3.74 29.14 6.42
CA LYS A 6 -3.19 30.23 7.24
C LYS A 6 -2.21 30.96 6.34
N LYS A 7 -2.76 31.75 5.42
CA LYS A 7 -2.03 32.92 4.94
C LYS A 7 -1.74 33.69 6.22
N ALA A 8 -0.51 33.59 6.71
CA ALA A 8 0.01 34.52 7.68
C ALA A 8 -0.10 35.90 7.02
N GLY A 9 -1.25 36.55 7.22
CA GLY A 9 -1.29 37.99 7.21
C GLY A 9 -0.30 38.39 8.29
N ILE A 10 0.90 38.78 7.87
CA ILE A 10 1.84 39.51 8.68
C ILE A 10 1.21 40.89 8.85
N ASP A 11 0.15 40.96 9.67
CA ASP A 11 -0.28 42.20 10.26
C ASP A 11 0.68 42.42 11.43
N HIS A 12 1.63 43.33 11.23
CA HIS A 12 2.48 43.88 12.28
C HIS A 12 1.60 44.56 13.34
N SER A 13 1.01 43.77 14.23
CA SER A 13 0.41 44.23 15.47
C SER A 13 1.32 43.78 16.60
N ILE A 14 2.12 44.72 17.09
CA ILE A 14 2.97 44.57 18.27
C ILE A 14 2.02 44.50 19.47
N SER A 15 1.54 43.31 19.82
CA SER A 15 0.86 43.05 21.08
C SER A 15 1.83 42.36 22.04
N ASN A 16 2.29 43.11 23.04
CA ASN A 16 3.02 42.58 24.19
C ASN A 16 2.11 41.64 24.99
N SER A 17 2.34 40.33 24.89
CA SER A 17 1.70 39.34 25.77
C SER A 17 2.75 38.38 26.33
N ASN A 18 3.22 38.70 27.54
CA ASN A 18 3.85 37.74 28.44
C ASN A 18 2.75 36.81 28.99
N ALA A 19 2.65 35.57 28.50
CA ALA A 19 2.22 34.38 29.25
C ALA A 19 1.91 33.18 28.32
N THR A 20 2.46 32.02 28.71
CA THR A 20 2.03 30.64 28.37
C THR A 20 2.16 30.18 26.91
N ASP A 21 3.39 29.99 26.48
CA ASP A 21 3.78 29.45 25.16
C ASP A 21 3.67 27.89 25.06
N GLY A 22 2.70 27.29 25.76
CA GLY A 22 2.52 25.82 25.83
C GLY A 22 1.39 25.25 24.98
N THR A 23 0.54 26.10 24.37
CA THR A 23 -0.72 25.68 23.74
C THR A 23 -0.66 25.55 22.21
N SER A 24 0.38 26.07 21.55
CA SER A 24 0.48 26.05 20.08
C SER A 24 0.80 24.66 19.51
N PHE A 25 1.52 23.81 20.26
CA PHE A 25 1.92 22.46 19.81
C PHE A 25 0.80 21.42 19.83
N GLN A 26 -0.21 21.57 20.69
CA GLN A 26 -1.29 20.60 20.82
C GLN A 26 -2.22 20.56 19.60
N SER A 27 -2.21 21.60 18.77
CA SER A 27 -3.17 21.76 17.68
C SER A 27 -2.82 20.95 16.42
N SER A 28 -1.62 20.36 16.30
CA SER A 28 -1.18 19.66 15.08
C SER A 28 -1.08 18.14 15.21
N GLU A 29 -1.34 17.58 16.40
CA GLU A 29 -1.36 16.15 16.64
C GLU A 29 -2.78 15.61 16.78
N ILE A 30 -2.96 14.34 16.38
CA ILE A 30 -4.19 13.58 16.64
C ILE A 30 -4.42 13.53 18.16
N SER A 31 -5.65 13.74 18.61
CA SER A 31 -6.05 13.70 20.02
C SER A 31 -5.92 12.31 20.67
N LEU A 32 -5.51 11.27 19.93
CA LEU A 32 -5.21 9.95 20.48
C LEU A 32 -3.90 9.99 21.32
N PRO A 33 -3.89 9.46 22.56
CA PRO A 33 -2.70 9.44 23.39
C PRO A 33 -1.51 8.79 22.68
N ARG A 34 -0.33 9.42 22.79
CA ARG A 34 0.94 8.96 22.19
C ARG A 34 1.27 7.51 22.54
N VAL A 35 1.05 7.11 23.80
CA VAL A 35 1.28 5.74 24.29
C VAL A 35 0.40 4.73 23.55
N VAL A 36 -0.87 5.06 23.31
CA VAL A 36 -1.81 4.19 22.59
C VAL A 36 -1.39 4.05 21.12
N ARG A 37 -1.03 5.17 20.47
CA ARG A 37 -0.50 5.17 19.09
C ARG A 37 0.74 4.27 18.97
N PHE A 38 1.67 4.41 19.90
CA PHE A 38 2.90 3.63 19.94
C PHE A 38 2.63 2.12 20.00
N TRP A 39 1.83 1.67 20.96
CA TRP A 39 1.53 0.24 21.14
C TRP A 39 0.75 -0.36 19.99
N ILE A 40 -0.22 0.37 19.42
CA ILE A 40 -1.00 -0.11 18.27
C ILE A 40 -0.08 -0.29 17.06
N LEU A 41 0.76 0.71 16.76
CA LEU A 41 1.65 0.65 15.60
C LEU A 41 2.70 -0.45 15.75
N ILE A 42 3.40 -0.54 16.89
CA ILE A 42 4.44 -1.55 17.08
C ILE A 42 3.89 -2.98 17.07
N LEU A 43 2.72 -3.20 17.68
CA LEU A 43 2.09 -4.53 17.74
C LEU A 43 1.67 -5.02 16.35
N LEU A 44 1.31 -4.12 15.45
CA LEU A 44 0.93 -4.45 14.07
C LEU A 44 2.13 -4.46 13.12
N ASP A 45 3.12 -3.58 13.32
CA ASP A 45 4.27 -3.43 12.43
C ASP A 45 5.22 -4.62 12.48
N VAL A 46 5.61 -5.06 13.68
CA VAL A 46 6.51 -6.22 13.83
C VAL A 46 6.00 -7.47 13.10
N PRO A 47 4.74 -7.94 13.30
CA PRO A 47 4.23 -9.09 12.55
C PRO A 47 3.99 -8.76 11.07
N SER A 48 3.65 -7.51 10.71
CA SER A 48 3.45 -7.08 9.34
C SER A 48 4.76 -7.18 8.54
N VAL A 49 5.86 -6.62 9.05
CA VAL A 49 7.20 -6.68 8.46
C VAL A 49 7.66 -8.12 8.32
N ALA A 50 7.51 -8.94 9.37
CA ALA A 50 7.85 -10.36 9.31
C ALA A 50 7.04 -11.10 8.22
N CYS A 51 5.75 -10.79 8.09
CA CYS A 51 4.88 -11.32 7.06
C CYS A 51 5.31 -10.87 5.65
N THR A 52 5.68 -9.59 5.48
CA THR A 52 6.21 -9.04 4.22
C THR A 52 7.46 -9.78 3.78
N PHE A 53 8.46 -9.94 4.66
CA PHE A 53 9.69 -10.68 4.34
C PHE A 53 9.41 -12.16 4.02
N PHE A 54 8.55 -12.81 4.79
CA PHE A 54 8.17 -14.20 4.54
C PHE A 54 7.51 -14.38 3.16
N LEU A 55 6.57 -13.49 2.80
CA LEU A 55 5.91 -13.50 1.50
C LEU A 55 6.89 -13.22 0.36
N LEU A 56 7.70 -12.16 0.47
CA LEU A 56 8.71 -11.82 -0.53
C LEU A 56 9.67 -12.98 -0.77
N PHE A 57 10.20 -13.58 0.30
CA PHE A 57 11.07 -14.75 0.22
C PHE A 57 10.41 -15.89 -0.57
N HIS A 58 9.17 -16.26 -0.23
CA HIS A 58 8.49 -17.37 -0.90
C HIS A 58 8.09 -17.05 -2.35
N LEU A 59 7.66 -15.82 -2.64
CA LEU A 59 7.29 -15.38 -3.99
C LEU A 59 8.51 -15.33 -4.92
N ILE A 60 9.67 -14.90 -4.41
CA ILE A 60 10.92 -14.81 -5.18
C ILE A 60 11.54 -16.20 -5.39
N VAL A 61 11.64 -17.01 -4.33
CA VAL A 61 12.35 -18.31 -4.36
C VAL A 61 11.55 -19.37 -5.11
N ASN A 62 10.22 -19.44 -4.91
CA ASN A 62 9.42 -20.48 -5.53
C ASN A 62 9.11 -20.16 -7.01
N ARG A 63 9.79 -20.86 -7.92
CA ARG A 63 9.63 -20.72 -9.38
C ARG A 63 8.16 -20.88 -9.84
N ALA A 64 7.37 -21.73 -9.19
CA ALA A 64 5.97 -21.92 -9.55
C ALA A 64 5.13 -20.68 -9.22
N LEU A 65 5.34 -20.07 -8.05
CA LEU A 65 4.65 -18.84 -7.67
C LEU A 65 5.14 -17.65 -8.50
N ARG A 66 6.45 -17.54 -8.70
CA ARG A 66 7.05 -16.47 -9.50
C ARG A 66 6.55 -16.46 -10.96
N ARG A 67 6.14 -17.59 -11.52
CA ARG A 67 5.65 -17.64 -12.91
C ARG A 67 4.22 -17.15 -13.11
N GLU A 68 3.44 -17.06 -12.04
CA GLU A 68 2.06 -16.57 -12.12
C GLU A 68 2.09 -15.03 -12.20
N ILE A 69 1.55 -14.47 -13.30
CA ILE A 69 1.58 -13.03 -13.64
C ILE A 69 1.15 -12.14 -12.47
N ASN A 70 0.08 -12.58 -11.83
CA ASN A 70 -0.56 -11.99 -10.67
C ASN A 70 0.39 -11.74 -9.48
N ASN A 71 1.35 -12.64 -9.31
CA ASN A 71 2.26 -12.60 -8.18
C ASN A 71 3.35 -11.56 -8.41
N HIS A 72 3.66 -11.16 -9.65
CA HIS A 72 4.60 -10.07 -9.92
C HIS A 72 4.07 -8.74 -9.36
N THR A 73 2.82 -8.40 -9.66
CA THR A 73 2.21 -7.14 -9.19
C THR A 73 2.19 -7.08 -7.66
N ILE A 74 1.86 -8.20 -6.99
CA ILE A 74 1.90 -8.29 -5.52
C ILE A 74 3.32 -8.19 -4.99
N THR A 75 4.29 -8.84 -5.63
CA THR A 75 5.70 -8.76 -5.24
C THR A 75 6.20 -7.31 -5.31
N ILE A 76 5.85 -6.59 -6.39
CA ILE A 76 6.20 -5.18 -6.56
C ILE A 76 5.51 -4.32 -5.49
N LEU A 77 4.23 -4.53 -5.22
CA LEU A 77 3.51 -3.82 -4.15
C LEU A 77 4.12 -4.06 -2.76
N LEU A 78 4.53 -5.30 -2.46
CA LEU A 78 5.22 -5.62 -1.21
C LEU A 78 6.60 -4.95 -1.13
N ILE A 79 7.34 -4.86 -2.24
CA ILE A 79 8.61 -4.13 -2.31
C ILE A 79 8.39 -2.63 -2.10
N PHE A 80 7.34 -2.04 -2.69
CA PHE A 80 6.99 -0.63 -2.50
C PHE A 80 6.51 -0.32 -1.08
N GLY A 81 5.76 -1.23 -0.45
CA GLY A 81 5.28 -1.05 0.91
C GLY A 81 6.36 -1.24 1.99
N LEU A 82 7.42 -1.99 1.69
CA LEU A 82 8.47 -2.30 2.67
C LEU A 82 9.22 -1.05 3.18
N PRO A 83 9.62 -0.07 2.34
CA PRO A 83 10.14 1.21 2.81
C PRO A 83 9.18 1.96 3.72
N SER A 84 7.88 2.00 3.42
CA SER A 84 6.90 2.64 4.30
C SER A 84 6.80 1.93 5.66
N GLN A 85 6.92 0.59 5.70
CA GLN A 85 6.97 -0.15 6.97
C GLN A 85 8.27 0.13 7.74
N LEU A 86 9.43 -0.03 7.09
CA LEU A 86 10.72 0.05 7.76
C LEU A 86 11.18 1.48 8.09
N ILE A 87 10.79 2.46 7.28
CA ILE A 87 11.25 3.86 7.41
C ILE A 87 10.16 4.72 8.00
N ASP A 88 9.01 4.86 7.33
CA ASP A 88 7.96 5.81 7.75
C ASP A 88 7.41 5.45 9.14
N ILE A 89 6.97 4.21 9.35
CA ILE A 89 6.42 3.78 10.66
C ILE A 89 7.49 3.83 11.76
N THR A 90 8.73 3.41 11.48
CA THR A 90 9.84 3.48 12.47
C THR A 90 10.19 4.90 12.85
N LEU A 91 10.25 5.83 11.89
CA LEU A 91 10.51 7.25 12.16
C LEU A 91 9.35 7.87 12.94
N TYR A 92 8.11 7.50 12.62
CA TYR A 92 6.93 7.96 13.36
C TYR A 92 6.91 7.42 14.81
N LEU A 93 7.26 6.16 15.02
CA LEU A 93 7.43 5.58 16.36
C LEU A 93 8.53 6.31 17.15
N THR A 94 9.65 6.61 16.50
CA THR A 94 10.77 7.35 17.10
C THR A 94 10.35 8.77 17.48
N PHE A 95 9.60 9.45 16.62
CA PHE A 95 9.02 10.77 16.91
C PHE A 95 8.13 10.75 18.14
N ILE A 96 7.24 9.75 18.25
CA ILE A 96 6.35 9.60 19.41
C ILE A 96 7.15 9.36 20.71
N THR A 97 8.19 8.52 20.67
CA THR A 97 8.99 8.19 21.86
C THR A 97 9.87 9.35 22.32
N HIS A 98 10.38 10.17 21.40
CA HIS A 98 11.23 11.32 21.71
C HIS A 98 10.45 12.62 21.96
N GLY A 99 9.25 12.49 22.53
CA GLY A 99 8.47 13.66 22.95
C GLY A 99 7.88 14.49 21.81
N GLY A 100 7.79 13.95 20.59
CA GLY A 100 7.33 14.68 19.41
C GLY A 100 8.44 15.49 18.76
N ILE A 101 9.68 15.00 18.83
CA ILE A 101 10.83 15.61 18.14
C ILE A 101 11.42 14.57 17.20
N VAL A 102 11.64 14.96 15.94
CA VAL A 102 12.26 14.11 14.93
C VAL A 102 13.74 13.93 15.24
N THR A 103 14.18 12.69 15.44
CA THR A 103 15.58 12.34 15.67
C THR A 103 16.08 11.39 14.57
N PRO A 104 17.28 11.64 13.99
CA PRO A 104 18.13 12.81 14.19
C PRO A 104 17.58 14.07 13.50
N THR A 105 17.80 15.24 14.11
CA THR A 105 17.39 16.56 13.61
C THR A 105 18.25 17.01 12.42
N ARG A 106 18.08 16.32 11.29
CA ARG A 106 18.82 16.57 10.05
C ARG A 106 17.85 16.66 8.87
N PRO A 107 18.09 17.56 7.90
CA PRO A 107 17.27 17.65 6.69
C PRO A 107 17.16 16.32 5.92
N ALA A 108 18.26 15.55 5.87
CA ALA A 108 18.28 14.26 5.19
C ALA A 108 17.25 13.26 5.76
N THR A 109 17.05 13.25 7.08
CA THR A 109 16.04 12.40 7.73
C THR A 109 14.64 12.73 7.20
N CYS A 110 14.34 14.03 7.09
CA CYS A 110 13.06 14.54 6.63
C CYS A 110 12.80 14.25 5.16
N LEU A 111 13.81 14.41 4.30
CA LEU A 111 13.71 14.07 2.88
C LEU A 111 13.46 12.56 2.69
N ILE A 112 14.17 11.71 3.43
CA ILE A 112 13.96 10.26 3.41
C ILE A 112 12.56 9.90 3.91
N TRP A 113 12.10 10.57 4.98
CA TRP A 113 10.76 10.38 5.52
C TRP A 113 9.70 10.78 4.49
N TRP A 114 9.80 11.95 3.86
CA TRP A 114 8.90 12.37 2.78
C TRP A 114 8.92 11.41 1.60
N LEU A 115 10.06 10.84 1.24
CA LEU A 115 10.13 9.84 0.18
C LEU A 115 9.38 8.56 0.56
N ALA A 116 9.53 8.09 1.80
CA ALA A 116 8.81 6.93 2.35
C ALA A 116 7.29 7.16 2.42
N THR A 117 6.89 8.35 2.87
CA THR A 117 5.50 8.71 3.15
C THR A 117 4.74 9.14 1.90
N PHE A 118 5.31 9.97 1.03
CA PHE A 118 4.62 10.44 -0.18
C PHE A 118 5.00 9.60 -1.38
N GLY A 119 6.29 9.34 -1.58
CA GLY A 119 6.77 8.64 -2.76
C GLY A 119 6.31 7.19 -2.84
N PHE A 120 6.69 6.38 -1.86
CA PHE A 120 6.37 4.95 -1.85
C PHE A 120 4.87 4.69 -1.63
N TYR A 121 4.19 5.48 -0.79
CA TYR A 121 2.75 5.34 -0.55
C TYR A 121 1.90 5.66 -1.79
N ASN A 122 2.10 6.84 -2.41
CA ASN A 122 1.34 7.21 -3.60
C ASN A 122 1.75 6.34 -4.79
N GLY A 123 3.05 6.02 -4.93
CA GLY A 123 3.52 5.05 -5.92
C GLY A 123 2.84 3.68 -5.77
N GLY A 124 2.70 3.20 -4.53
CA GLY A 124 1.92 2.00 -4.20
C GLY A 124 0.45 2.12 -4.60
N THR A 125 -0.17 3.28 -4.39
CA THR A 125 -1.57 3.53 -4.77
C THR A 125 -1.76 3.53 -6.30
N ILE A 126 -0.85 4.13 -7.06
CA ILE A 126 -0.84 4.08 -8.53
C ILE A 126 -0.66 2.63 -9.02
N LEU A 127 0.26 1.87 -8.40
CA LEU A 127 0.44 0.44 -8.70
C LEU A 127 -0.79 -0.39 -8.36
N MET A 128 -1.51 -0.08 -7.28
CA MET A 128 -2.79 -0.73 -6.94
C MET A 128 -3.88 -0.42 -7.97
N ALA A 129 -3.95 0.82 -8.46
CA ALA A 129 -4.86 1.21 -9.55
C ALA A 129 -4.55 0.42 -10.82
N TRP A 130 -3.28 0.33 -11.18
CA TRP A 130 -2.86 -0.51 -12.31
C TRP A 130 -3.18 -1.98 -12.10
N ALA A 131 -2.97 -2.52 -10.90
CA ALA A 131 -3.35 -3.90 -10.58
C ALA A 131 -4.86 -4.12 -10.79
N ALA A 132 -5.72 -3.17 -10.43
CA ALA A 132 -7.16 -3.25 -10.67
C ALA A 132 -7.49 -3.28 -12.17
N ILE A 133 -6.88 -2.37 -12.96
CA ILE A 133 -7.03 -2.28 -14.41
C ILE A 133 -6.55 -3.56 -15.10
N GLU A 134 -5.35 -4.02 -14.77
CA GLU A 134 -4.73 -5.22 -15.32
C GLU A 134 -5.65 -6.44 -15.14
N ARG A 135 -6.24 -6.59 -13.95
CA ARG A 135 -7.17 -7.69 -13.67
C ARG A 135 -8.47 -7.58 -14.43
N TYR A 136 -8.98 -6.37 -14.58
CA TYR A 136 -10.11 -6.11 -15.46
C TYR A 136 -9.79 -6.58 -16.89
N ILE A 137 -8.64 -6.18 -17.45
CA ILE A 137 -8.20 -6.60 -18.78
C ILE A 137 -8.05 -8.13 -18.87
N LEU A 138 -7.42 -8.78 -17.89
CA LEU A 138 -7.23 -10.23 -17.86
C LEU A 138 -8.55 -11.02 -17.85
N VAL A 139 -9.61 -10.47 -17.22
CA VAL A 139 -10.93 -11.11 -17.17
C VAL A 139 -11.73 -10.82 -18.45
N TYR A 140 -11.61 -9.63 -19.05
CA TYR A 140 -12.35 -9.20 -20.26
C TYR A 140 -11.72 -9.62 -21.58
N HIS A 141 -10.41 -9.73 -21.60
CA HIS A 141 -9.65 -9.88 -22.82
C HIS A 141 -8.50 -10.87 -22.61
N ASP A 142 -8.85 -12.11 -22.28
CA ASP A 142 -7.88 -13.21 -22.12
C ASP A 142 -6.96 -13.36 -23.34
N ARG A 143 -7.47 -13.13 -24.55
CA ARG A 143 -6.72 -13.11 -25.82
C ARG A 143 -5.65 -12.03 -25.90
N LEU A 144 -5.74 -10.96 -25.10
CA LEU A 144 -4.71 -9.92 -25.04
C LEU A 144 -3.49 -10.35 -24.24
N VAL A 145 -3.55 -11.44 -23.46
CA VAL A 145 -2.40 -11.91 -22.65
C VAL A 145 -1.94 -13.31 -23.06
N SER A 146 -2.41 -13.81 -24.20
CA SER A 146 -2.11 -15.17 -24.66
C SER A 146 -0.66 -15.37 -25.14
N THR A 147 -0.03 -14.34 -25.71
CA THR A 147 1.34 -14.41 -26.25
C THR A 147 2.36 -13.69 -25.37
N SER A 148 3.62 -14.11 -25.43
CA SER A 148 4.73 -13.51 -24.66
C SER A 148 4.90 -12.02 -24.93
N HIS A 149 4.83 -11.60 -26.20
CA HIS A 149 4.93 -10.19 -26.60
C HIS A 149 3.78 -9.35 -26.07
N LYS A 150 2.54 -9.85 -26.18
CA LYS A 150 1.40 -9.09 -25.64
C LYS A 150 1.44 -9.01 -24.12
N ARG A 151 1.90 -10.07 -23.44
CA ARG A 151 2.15 -10.03 -21.99
C ARG A 151 3.22 -9.00 -21.62
N LEU A 152 4.29 -8.87 -22.39
CA LEU A 152 5.29 -7.82 -22.19
C LEU A 152 4.66 -6.42 -22.25
N LEU A 153 3.86 -6.16 -23.29
CA LEU A 153 3.22 -4.86 -23.52
C LEU A 153 2.09 -4.54 -22.52
N VAL A 154 1.26 -5.53 -22.15
CA VAL A 154 0.06 -5.31 -21.32
C VAL A 154 0.36 -5.41 -19.83
N HIS A 155 1.37 -6.18 -19.40
CA HIS A 155 1.65 -6.36 -17.96
C HIS A 155 2.95 -5.67 -17.53
N TYR A 156 4.08 -6.02 -18.14
CA TYR A 156 5.40 -5.60 -17.65
C TYR A 156 5.73 -4.14 -17.99
N LEU A 157 5.41 -3.70 -19.21
CA LEU A 157 5.72 -2.35 -19.67
C LEU A 157 5.01 -1.27 -18.81
N PRO A 158 3.69 -1.36 -18.53
CA PRO A 158 3.02 -0.36 -17.71
C PRO A 158 3.50 -0.36 -16.25
N LEU A 159 3.79 -1.54 -15.68
CA LEU A 159 4.39 -1.63 -14.35
C LEU A 159 5.74 -0.91 -14.29
N LEU A 160 6.59 -1.14 -15.30
CA LEU A 160 7.91 -0.50 -15.38
C LEU A 160 7.78 1.03 -15.55
N ILE A 161 6.87 1.49 -16.40
CA ILE A 161 6.60 2.92 -16.61
C ILE A 161 6.11 3.57 -15.31
N ILE A 162 5.20 2.94 -14.57
CA ILE A 162 4.69 3.48 -13.30
C ILE A 162 5.81 3.56 -12.25
N ILE A 163 6.66 2.54 -12.15
CA ILE A 163 7.80 2.53 -11.21
C ILE A 163 8.77 3.66 -11.54
N PHE A 164 9.15 3.83 -12.82
CA PHE A 164 10.02 4.91 -13.25
C PHE A 164 9.38 6.28 -13.05
N TYR A 165 8.10 6.43 -13.39
CA TYR A 165 7.35 7.67 -13.19
C TYR A 165 7.34 8.08 -11.72
N ALA A 166 6.94 7.17 -10.81
CA ALA A 166 6.92 7.45 -9.38
C ALA A 166 8.33 7.77 -8.85
N GLY A 167 9.34 6.98 -9.22
CA GLY A 167 10.72 7.21 -8.81
C GLY A 167 11.28 8.56 -9.27
N ILE A 168 11.09 8.91 -10.55
CA ILE A 168 11.57 10.17 -11.12
C ILE A 168 10.81 11.36 -10.55
N PHE A 169 9.47 11.31 -10.53
CA PHE A 169 8.64 12.39 -10.04
C PHE A 169 8.95 12.72 -8.58
N TYR A 170 8.88 11.72 -7.68
CA TYR A 170 9.14 11.94 -6.26
C TYR A 170 10.62 12.21 -5.97
N GLY A 171 11.53 11.63 -6.75
CA GLY A 171 12.95 11.96 -6.67
C GLY A 171 13.20 13.46 -6.94
N ILE A 172 12.64 14.00 -8.02
CA ILE A 172 12.83 15.42 -8.37
C ILE A 172 12.14 16.33 -7.37
N VAL A 173 10.84 16.14 -7.10
CA VAL A 173 10.07 17.08 -6.25
C VAL A 173 10.49 17.07 -4.78
N ILE A 174 11.13 16.01 -4.29
CA ILE A 174 11.61 15.93 -2.90
C ILE A 174 13.05 16.40 -2.78
N PHE A 175 13.97 15.93 -3.65
CA PHE A 175 15.40 16.23 -3.52
C PHE A 175 15.83 17.51 -4.25
N ALA A 176 15.08 17.94 -5.27
CA ALA A 176 15.34 19.16 -6.03
C ALA A 176 14.04 19.98 -6.25
N PRO A 177 13.33 20.37 -5.18
CA PRO A 177 12.11 21.15 -5.30
C PRO A 177 12.39 22.56 -5.85
N PRO A 178 11.42 23.20 -6.51
CA PRO A 178 11.53 24.57 -7.00
C PRO A 178 11.42 25.64 -5.89
N CYS A 179 11.44 25.23 -4.62
CA CYS A 179 11.24 26.07 -3.45
C CYS A 179 12.16 25.61 -2.31
N GLU A 180 12.39 26.48 -1.34
CA GLU A 180 13.13 26.12 -0.14
C GLU A 180 12.25 25.32 0.82
N ASN A 181 12.75 24.15 1.25
CA ASN A 181 12.09 23.33 2.25
C ASN A 181 12.30 23.92 3.65
N ILE A 182 11.22 24.08 4.39
CA ILE A 182 11.24 24.46 5.80
C ILE A 182 11.02 23.19 6.63
N TYR A 183 11.97 22.88 7.51
CA TYR A 183 11.92 21.70 8.36
C TYR A 183 11.53 22.10 9.78
N ASP A 184 10.35 21.67 10.22
CA ASP A 184 9.96 21.74 11.63
C ASP A 184 10.05 20.35 12.26
N TYR A 185 11.14 20.13 13.00
CA TYR A 185 11.42 18.85 13.66
C TYR A 185 10.49 18.56 14.83
N LYS A 186 9.64 19.49 15.24
CA LYS A 186 8.65 19.25 16.30
C LYS A 186 7.30 18.83 15.74
N LEU A 187 7.12 18.87 14.42
CA LEU A 187 5.93 18.40 13.73
C LEU A 187 6.15 16.99 13.14
N PRO A 188 5.09 16.17 13.05
CA PRO A 188 5.19 14.87 12.39
C PRO A 188 5.64 15.06 10.94
N ILE A 189 6.48 14.16 10.46
CA ILE A 189 6.96 14.16 9.07
C ILE A 189 7.76 15.44 8.73
N CYS A 190 8.41 16.06 9.74
CA CYS A 190 9.30 17.21 9.58
C CYS A 190 8.69 18.47 8.94
N SER A 191 7.62 19.00 9.52
CA SER A 191 6.64 19.89 8.87
C SER A 191 5.66 19.07 8.05
N ALA A 192 4.37 19.24 8.32
CA ALA A 192 3.29 18.38 7.85
C ALA A 192 3.28 18.10 6.32
N TYR A 193 3.99 18.90 5.51
CA TYR A 193 4.15 18.71 4.08
C TYR A 193 5.46 19.32 3.52
N PRO A 194 6.01 18.76 2.43
CA PRO A 194 7.14 19.33 1.69
C PRO A 194 6.74 20.59 0.90
N CYS A 195 7.70 21.48 0.61
CA CYS A 195 7.39 22.79 0.01
C CYS A 195 6.72 22.69 -1.37
N TYR A 196 7.00 21.63 -2.15
CA TYR A 196 6.42 21.49 -3.50
C TYR A 196 4.89 21.38 -3.46
N GLN A 197 4.30 20.89 -2.36
CA GLN A 197 2.84 20.81 -2.20
C GLN A 197 2.21 22.20 -2.11
N SER A 198 2.99 23.21 -1.71
CA SER A 198 2.60 24.62 -1.71
C SER A 198 2.53 25.24 -3.10
N ASN A 199 3.28 24.66 -4.05
CA ASN A 199 3.24 25.12 -5.43
C ASN A 199 1.89 24.71 -6.05
N SER A 200 1.14 25.67 -6.57
CA SER A 200 -0.21 25.41 -7.12
C SER A 200 -0.20 24.35 -8.24
N MET A 201 0.85 24.23 -9.04
CA MET A 201 0.88 23.25 -10.13
C MET A 201 1.27 21.87 -9.61
N LEU A 202 2.40 21.76 -8.90
CA LEU A 202 2.91 20.48 -8.42
C LEU A 202 2.02 19.87 -7.33
N GLY A 203 1.51 20.68 -6.40
CA GLY A 203 0.59 20.22 -5.36
C GLY A 203 -0.73 19.71 -5.93
N LYS A 204 -1.31 20.41 -6.92
CA LYS A 204 -2.55 19.94 -7.61
C LYS A 204 -2.29 18.69 -8.43
N TRP A 205 -1.15 18.59 -9.10
CA TRP A 205 -0.77 17.41 -9.85
C TRP A 205 -0.62 16.19 -8.94
N ASP A 206 0.12 16.34 -7.84
CA ASP A 206 0.33 15.26 -6.88
C ASP A 206 -1.00 14.80 -6.27
N PHE A 207 -1.81 15.75 -5.80
CA PHE A 207 -3.10 15.47 -5.21
C PHE A 207 -4.09 14.83 -6.21
N GLY A 208 -4.24 15.42 -7.39
CA GLY A 208 -5.22 14.98 -8.38
C GLY A 208 -4.79 13.70 -9.09
N VAL A 209 -3.58 13.70 -9.65
CA VAL A 209 -3.09 12.63 -10.55
C VAL A 209 -2.44 11.49 -9.78
N ASN A 210 -1.69 11.76 -8.70
CA ASN A 210 -1.00 10.69 -7.98
C ASN A 210 -1.82 10.11 -6.82
N ASN A 211 -2.87 10.78 -6.36
CA ASN A 211 -3.70 10.31 -5.24
C ASN A 211 -5.17 10.07 -5.62
N ILE A 212 -5.92 11.11 -6.01
CA ILE A 212 -7.36 10.97 -6.31
C ILE A 212 -7.60 10.03 -7.50
N ALA A 213 -6.98 10.29 -8.65
CA ALA A 213 -7.24 9.53 -9.86
C ALA A 213 -6.97 8.02 -9.71
N PRO A 214 -5.85 7.58 -9.09
CA PRO A 214 -5.62 6.18 -8.76
C PRO A 214 -6.69 5.59 -7.83
N THR A 215 -7.11 6.33 -6.81
CA THR A 215 -8.15 5.86 -5.87
C THR A 215 -9.49 5.65 -6.57
N VAL A 216 -9.89 6.61 -7.42
CA VAL A 216 -11.11 6.49 -8.24
C VAL A 216 -10.98 5.32 -9.22
N ALA A 217 -9.84 5.14 -9.86
CA ALA A 217 -9.60 4.01 -10.75
C ALA A 217 -9.72 2.67 -9.99
N VAL A 218 -9.12 2.53 -8.81
CA VAL A 218 -9.29 1.34 -7.95
C VAL A 218 -10.77 1.09 -7.67
N ALA A 219 -11.55 2.11 -7.31
CA ALA A 219 -12.98 1.97 -7.04
C ALA A 219 -13.75 1.50 -8.28
N VAL A 220 -13.59 2.18 -9.41
CA VAL A 220 -14.33 1.90 -10.66
C VAL A 220 -14.01 0.51 -11.17
N PHE A 221 -12.73 0.16 -11.32
CA PHE A 221 -12.34 -1.14 -11.86
C PHE A 221 -12.69 -2.29 -10.91
N SER A 222 -12.67 -2.09 -9.59
CA SER A 222 -13.12 -3.11 -8.63
C SER A 222 -14.62 -3.32 -8.66
N ILE A 223 -15.43 -2.27 -8.82
CA ILE A 223 -16.88 -2.39 -9.02
C ILE A 223 -17.18 -3.12 -10.34
N LEU A 224 -16.52 -2.74 -11.43
CA LEU A 224 -16.70 -3.40 -12.74
C LEU A 224 -16.34 -4.89 -12.68
N LEU A 225 -15.25 -5.23 -11.99
CA LEU A 225 -14.87 -6.62 -11.73
C LEU A 225 -15.95 -7.36 -10.92
N LEU A 226 -16.47 -6.77 -9.84
CA LEU A 226 -17.55 -7.38 -9.04
C LEU A 226 -18.81 -7.65 -9.85
N VAL A 227 -19.27 -6.66 -10.62
CA VAL A 227 -20.47 -6.77 -11.46
C VAL A 227 -20.28 -7.93 -12.43
N ARG A 228 -19.16 -7.97 -13.15
CA ARG A 228 -18.99 -8.99 -14.18
C ARG A 228 -18.91 -10.39 -13.61
N VAL A 229 -18.28 -10.54 -12.48
CA VAL A 229 -18.12 -11.84 -11.83
C VAL A 229 -19.47 -12.37 -11.38
N SER A 230 -20.30 -11.47 -10.85
CA SER A 230 -21.67 -11.77 -10.48
C SER A 230 -22.49 -12.23 -11.69
N LEU A 231 -22.28 -11.61 -12.86
CA LEU A 231 -22.91 -12.02 -14.12
C LEU A 231 -22.33 -13.34 -14.68
N LEU A 232 -21.01 -13.54 -14.61
CA LEU A 232 -20.33 -14.72 -15.16
C LEU A 232 -20.65 -15.98 -14.35
N LYS A 233 -20.82 -15.84 -13.03
CA LYS A 233 -21.30 -16.90 -12.14
C LYS A 233 -22.64 -17.47 -12.61
N ARG A 234 -23.51 -16.63 -13.20
CA ARG A 234 -24.82 -17.06 -13.71
C ARG A 234 -24.71 -17.85 -15.02
N ARG A 235 -23.67 -17.60 -15.84
CA ARG A 235 -23.53 -18.20 -17.19
C ARG A 235 -22.67 -19.46 -17.24
N LEU A 236 -21.62 -19.58 -16.42
CA LEU A 236 -20.65 -20.66 -16.54
C LEU A 236 -20.78 -21.68 -15.40
N HIS A 237 -21.36 -22.83 -15.70
CA HIS A 237 -21.52 -23.97 -14.78
C HIS A 237 -20.22 -24.81 -14.61
N GLN A 238 -19.08 -24.37 -15.15
CA GLN A 238 -17.81 -25.12 -15.08
C GLN A 238 -17.08 -24.90 -13.74
N ARG A 239 -17.26 -25.86 -12.82
CA ARG A 239 -16.86 -25.80 -11.41
C ARG A 239 -15.34 -25.63 -11.16
N THR A 240 -14.47 -26.12 -12.04
CA THR A 240 -13.01 -26.15 -11.82
C THR A 240 -12.31 -24.85 -12.20
N ARG A 241 -12.53 -24.33 -13.42
CA ARG A 241 -11.98 -23.03 -13.86
C ARG A 241 -12.47 -21.87 -12.98
N TRP A 242 -13.73 -21.94 -12.52
CA TRP A 242 -14.32 -20.97 -11.62
C TRP A 242 -13.57 -20.84 -10.28
N ARG A 243 -13.10 -21.95 -9.68
CA ARG A 243 -12.38 -21.92 -8.40
C ARG A 243 -11.07 -21.12 -8.49
N LYS A 244 -10.29 -21.31 -9.57
CA LYS A 244 -9.03 -20.57 -9.79
C LYS A 244 -9.31 -19.07 -9.99
N GLN A 245 -10.27 -18.72 -10.85
CA GLN A 245 -10.64 -17.32 -11.11
C GLN A 245 -11.19 -16.62 -9.86
N ARG A 246 -12.06 -17.28 -9.09
CA ARG A 246 -12.62 -16.74 -7.85
C ARG A 246 -11.54 -16.41 -6.83
N ARG A 247 -10.54 -17.26 -6.64
CA ARG A 247 -9.45 -17.00 -5.66
C ARG A 247 -8.68 -15.73 -6.02
N MET A 248 -8.26 -15.58 -7.27
CA MET A 248 -7.47 -14.44 -7.75
C MET A 248 -8.22 -13.11 -7.60
N MET A 249 -9.54 -13.16 -7.76
CA MET A 249 -10.40 -11.99 -7.68
C MET A 249 -10.76 -11.62 -6.25
N ILE A 250 -11.05 -12.58 -5.37
CA ILE A 250 -11.21 -12.32 -3.93
C ILE A 250 -9.95 -11.62 -3.40
N GLN A 251 -8.78 -12.05 -3.87
CA GLN A 251 -7.52 -11.42 -3.54
C GLN A 251 -7.50 -9.93 -3.89
N LEU A 252 -7.75 -9.58 -5.15
CA LEU A 252 -7.75 -8.17 -5.56
C LEU A 252 -8.83 -7.36 -4.83
N LEU A 253 -10.04 -7.93 -4.70
CA LEU A 253 -11.15 -7.26 -4.04
C LEU A 253 -10.85 -6.97 -2.57
N SER A 254 -10.19 -7.89 -1.87
CA SER A 254 -9.77 -7.65 -0.47
C SER A 254 -8.71 -6.56 -0.35
N ILE A 255 -7.80 -6.45 -1.32
CA ILE A 255 -6.81 -5.37 -1.36
C ILE A 255 -7.47 -4.03 -1.70
N SER A 256 -8.37 -4.01 -2.69
CA SER A 256 -9.11 -2.80 -3.06
C SER A 256 -10.05 -2.34 -1.96
N SER A 257 -10.73 -3.26 -1.25
CA SER A 257 -11.57 -2.91 -0.11
C SER A 257 -10.75 -2.30 1.02
N LEU A 258 -9.55 -2.83 1.29
CA LEU A 258 -8.62 -2.24 2.25
C LEU A 258 -8.27 -0.80 1.85
N ASN A 259 -7.88 -0.60 0.58
CA ASN A 259 -7.54 0.73 0.07
C ASN A 259 -8.71 1.73 0.16
N LEU A 260 -9.90 1.32 -0.26
CA LEU A 260 -11.09 2.17 -0.19
C LEU A 260 -11.54 2.44 1.24
N THR A 261 -11.32 1.51 2.18
CA THR A 261 -11.73 1.72 3.58
C THR A 261 -10.87 2.78 4.25
N PHE A 262 -9.55 2.75 4.03
CA PHE A 262 -8.62 3.65 4.73
C PHE A 262 -8.31 4.93 3.96
N ASN A 263 -8.20 4.88 2.62
CA ASN A 263 -7.77 6.04 1.82
C ASN A 263 -8.94 6.87 1.26
N LEU A 264 -10.10 6.26 1.00
CA LEU A 264 -11.24 7.00 0.43
C LEU A 264 -11.76 8.12 1.36
N PRO A 265 -11.90 7.93 2.69
CA PRO A 265 -12.37 9.00 3.58
C PRO A 265 -11.47 10.25 3.53
N LEU A 266 -10.15 10.03 3.52
CA LEU A 266 -9.17 11.11 3.38
C LEU A 266 -9.36 11.87 2.07
N ASN A 267 -9.50 11.14 0.95
CA ASN A 267 -9.68 11.73 -0.37
C ASN A 267 -11.02 12.46 -0.53
N ILE A 268 -12.09 11.99 0.10
CA ILE A 268 -13.40 12.68 0.11
C ILE A 268 -13.28 14.02 0.85
N LEU A 269 -12.69 14.02 2.05
CA LEU A 269 -12.50 15.24 2.84
C LEU A 269 -11.61 16.25 2.11
N ALA A 270 -10.52 15.75 1.53
CA ALA A 270 -9.60 16.55 0.75
C ALA A 270 -10.27 17.15 -0.50
N LEU A 271 -11.12 16.39 -1.21
CA LEU A 271 -11.91 16.92 -2.31
C LEU A 271 -12.93 17.98 -1.85
N ALA A 272 -13.56 17.78 -0.69
CA ALA A 272 -14.48 18.77 -0.12
C ALA A 272 -13.79 20.12 0.13
N HIS A 273 -12.55 20.12 0.61
CA HIS A 273 -11.75 21.34 0.75
C HIS A 273 -11.45 22.02 -0.60
N VAL A 274 -11.14 21.25 -1.65
CA VAL A 274 -11.01 21.81 -3.01
C VAL A 274 -12.32 22.46 -3.47
N CYS A 275 -13.46 21.88 -3.10
CA CYS A 275 -14.79 22.41 -3.43
C CYS A 275 -15.23 23.60 -2.54
N GLY A 276 -14.35 24.12 -1.67
CA GLY A 276 -14.61 25.31 -0.87
C GLY A 276 -14.97 25.04 0.59
N LEU A 277 -14.85 23.81 1.08
CA LEU A 277 -14.99 23.53 2.51
C LEU A 277 -13.88 24.28 3.29
N PRO A 278 -14.21 25.13 4.27
CA PRO A 278 -13.22 25.86 5.07
C PRO A 278 -12.22 24.92 5.75
N SER A 279 -10.94 25.31 5.80
CA SER A 279 -9.84 24.47 6.32
C SER A 279 -9.90 24.17 7.82
N ASN A 280 -10.71 24.90 8.58
CA ASN A 280 -10.97 24.64 9.99
C ASN A 280 -11.98 23.50 10.21
N VAL A 281 -12.81 23.19 9.22
CA VAL A 281 -13.82 22.13 9.33
C VAL A 281 -13.21 20.79 8.95
N GLY A 282 -13.26 19.81 9.84
CA GLY A 282 -12.76 18.46 9.56
C GLY A 282 -11.26 18.27 9.75
N PHE A 283 -10.53 19.27 10.26
CA PHE A 283 -9.10 19.17 10.53
C PHE A 283 -8.73 17.99 11.44
N GLU A 284 -9.47 17.78 12.55
CA GLU A 284 -9.25 16.62 13.43
C GLU A 284 -9.53 15.31 12.70
N ALA A 285 -10.60 15.25 11.89
CA ALA A 285 -10.94 14.08 11.10
C ALA A 285 -9.87 13.75 10.05
N GLU A 286 -9.27 14.77 9.40
CA GLU A 286 -8.15 14.59 8.47
C GLU A 286 -6.98 13.89 9.15
N GLN A 287 -6.62 14.30 10.38
CA GLN A 287 -5.55 13.67 11.15
C GLN A 287 -5.86 12.20 11.48
N TYR A 288 -7.10 11.88 11.85
CA TYR A 288 -7.53 10.50 12.09
C TYR A 288 -7.51 9.65 10.82
N PHE A 289 -7.96 10.19 9.68
CA PHE A 289 -7.91 9.47 8.42
C PHE A 289 -6.49 9.26 7.94
N TYR A 290 -5.62 10.27 8.12
CA TYR A 290 -4.20 10.15 7.84
C TYR A 290 -3.54 9.05 8.69
N PHE A 291 -3.80 9.02 9.99
CA PHE A 291 -3.35 7.94 10.86
C PHE A 291 -3.90 6.59 10.42
N SER A 292 -5.15 6.56 9.94
CA SER A 292 -5.79 5.33 9.49
C SER A 292 -5.14 4.74 8.24
N CYS A 293 -4.48 5.56 7.42
CA CYS A 293 -3.70 5.10 6.26
C CYS A 293 -2.50 4.21 6.67
N TYR A 294 -1.97 4.31 7.89
CA TYR A 294 -0.96 3.36 8.37
C TYR A 294 -1.52 1.93 8.45
N PHE A 295 -2.79 1.75 8.81
CA PHE A 295 -3.42 0.43 8.84
C PHE A 295 -3.53 -0.20 7.45
N LEU A 296 -3.59 0.59 6.37
CA LEU A 296 -3.53 0.08 5.01
C LEU A 296 -2.19 -0.63 4.77
N VAL A 297 -1.08 0.05 5.06
CA VAL A 297 0.28 -0.48 4.86
C VAL A 297 0.56 -1.68 5.77
N LEU A 298 0.09 -1.63 7.02
CA LEU A 298 0.25 -2.68 8.02
C LEU A 298 -0.62 -3.92 7.74
N SER A 299 -1.83 -3.74 7.22
CA SER A 299 -2.76 -4.85 6.97
C SER A 299 -2.50 -5.55 5.63
N PHE A 300 -1.90 -4.85 4.68
CA PHE A 300 -1.65 -5.34 3.32
C PHE A 300 -0.94 -6.72 3.26
N PRO A 301 0.19 -6.97 3.95
CA PRO A 301 0.86 -8.26 3.89
C PRO A 301 0.01 -9.40 4.49
N PHE A 302 -0.79 -9.14 5.52
CA PHE A 302 -1.69 -10.17 6.08
C PHE A 302 -2.79 -10.56 5.11
N VAL A 303 -3.40 -9.56 4.44
CA VAL A 303 -4.37 -9.78 3.37
C VAL A 303 -3.74 -10.60 2.24
N CYS A 304 -2.50 -10.29 1.86
CA CYS A 304 -1.76 -11.08 0.88
C CYS A 304 -1.53 -12.52 1.35
N LEU A 305 -1.10 -12.74 2.60
CA LEU A 305 -0.84 -14.07 3.15
C LEU A 305 -2.10 -14.94 3.19
N TYR A 306 -3.23 -14.37 3.59
CA TYR A 306 -4.52 -15.06 3.64
C TYR A 306 -4.93 -15.64 2.27
N GLN A 307 -4.51 -15.01 1.18
CA GLN A 307 -4.84 -15.43 -0.18
C GLN A 307 -4.03 -16.64 -0.68
N TYR A 308 -2.94 -16.99 0.00
CA TYR A 308 -2.09 -18.14 -0.31
C TYR A 308 -2.26 -19.28 0.72
N PRO A 309 -3.34 -20.07 0.65
CA PRO A 309 -3.60 -21.12 1.64
C PRO A 309 -2.53 -22.21 1.67
N ASP A 310 -1.85 -22.45 0.54
CA ASP A 310 -0.74 -23.42 0.46
C ASP A 310 0.48 -22.95 1.28
N LEU A 311 0.68 -21.63 1.41
CA LEU A 311 1.71 -21.04 2.28
C LEU A 311 1.24 -21.03 3.73
N HIS A 312 -0.02 -20.67 3.97
CA HIS A 312 -0.61 -20.68 5.31
C HIS A 312 -0.52 -22.06 5.96
N HIS A 313 -0.80 -23.13 5.20
CA HIS A 313 -0.64 -24.49 5.70
C HIS A 313 0.83 -24.82 6.02
N LYS A 314 1.81 -24.35 5.24
CA LYS A 314 3.23 -24.57 5.56
C LYS A 314 3.67 -23.84 6.83
N LEU A 315 3.08 -22.68 7.13
CA LEU A 315 3.38 -21.93 8.35
C LEU A 315 2.85 -22.65 9.60
N PHE A 316 1.60 -23.11 9.57
CA PHE A 316 0.95 -23.72 10.74
C PHE A 316 1.15 -25.24 10.87
N TRP A 317 1.39 -25.98 9.78
CA TRP A 317 1.39 -27.46 9.79
C TRP A 317 2.77 -28.13 9.63
N ARG A 318 3.88 -27.41 9.88
CA ARG A 318 5.22 -28.02 9.91
C ARG A 318 5.42 -29.13 10.95
N ARG A 319 4.43 -29.45 11.79
CA ARG A 319 4.56 -30.43 12.88
C ARG A 319 3.92 -31.82 12.69
N LYS A 320 3.24 -32.15 11.57
CA LYS A 320 2.48 -33.44 11.52
C LYS A 320 2.62 -34.30 10.26
N LYS A 321 3.82 -34.41 9.68
CA LYS A 321 4.06 -35.46 8.66
C LYS A 321 5.52 -35.93 8.58
N ARG A 322 5.94 -36.70 9.59
CA ARG A 322 6.92 -37.79 9.48
C ARG A 322 6.47 -38.98 10.34
N SER A 323 5.32 -39.53 10.00
CA SER A 323 5.01 -40.94 10.27
C SER A 323 4.37 -41.48 9.00
N ALA A 324 5.19 -41.62 7.96
CA ALA A 324 4.85 -42.50 6.86
C ALA A 324 5.02 -43.91 7.41
N THR A 325 3.90 -44.53 7.81
CA THR A 325 3.80 -45.97 7.99
C THR A 325 4.29 -46.61 6.69
N VAL A 326 5.46 -47.26 6.76
CA VAL A 326 5.97 -48.11 5.71
C VAL A 326 4.90 -49.18 5.46
N ARG A 327 4.22 -49.11 4.31
CA ARG A 327 3.37 -50.21 3.86
C ARG A 327 4.34 -51.32 3.42
N PRO A 328 4.32 -52.52 4.03
CA PRO A 328 5.13 -53.62 3.51
C PRO A 328 4.68 -53.92 2.08
N SER A 329 5.66 -53.97 1.19
CA SER A 329 5.48 -54.39 -0.20
C SER A 329 5.16 -55.88 -0.19
N ASN A 330 3.88 -56.23 -0.35
CA ASN A 330 3.53 -57.61 -0.66
C ASN A 330 4.08 -57.92 -2.06
N ALA A 331 5.16 -58.70 -2.09
CA ALA A 331 5.76 -59.26 -3.27
C ALA A 331 4.71 -60.09 -4.02
N VAL A 332 4.23 -59.58 -5.15
CA VAL A 332 3.55 -60.41 -6.14
C VAL A 332 4.64 -61.07 -6.98
N VAL A 333 5.06 -62.24 -6.52
CA VAL A 333 5.76 -63.22 -7.35
C VAL A 333 4.78 -63.64 -8.44
N ASN A 334 5.04 -63.29 -9.69
CA ASN A 334 4.36 -63.92 -10.81
C ASN A 334 5.39 -64.56 -11.73
N THR A 335 5.48 -65.88 -11.58
CA THR A 335 6.30 -66.81 -12.33
C THR A 335 5.75 -67.05 -13.73
N ARG A 336 6.64 -66.97 -14.73
CA ARG A 336 6.75 -67.79 -15.96
C ARG A 336 5.47 -68.18 -16.72
N LYS A 337 5.49 -67.96 -18.05
CA LYS A 337 5.84 -69.02 -19.03
C LYS A 337 6.01 -68.42 -20.44
N CYS A 338 7.19 -68.63 -21.02
CA CYS A 338 7.42 -68.54 -22.45
C CYS A 338 6.74 -69.73 -23.14
N ALA A 339 6.03 -69.49 -24.23
CA ALA A 339 5.72 -70.50 -25.23
C ALA A 339 6.17 -69.94 -26.57
N ALA A 340 7.15 -70.62 -27.16
CA ALA A 340 7.56 -70.48 -28.55
C ALA A 340 6.52 -71.16 -29.44
N VAL A 341 6.19 -70.53 -30.58
CA VAL A 341 6.06 -71.17 -31.90
C VAL A 341 6.50 -70.14 -32.93
#